data_AF-A0A6L9IX96-F1
#
_entry.id   AF-A0A6L9IX96-F1
#
_cell.length_a   1.000
_cell.length_b   1.000
_cell.length_c   1.000
_cell.angle_alpha   90.00
_cell.angle_beta   90.00
_cell.angle_gamma   90.00
#
_symmetry.space_group_name_H-M   'P 1'
#
loop_
_entity.id
_entity.type
_entity.pdbx_description
1 polymer ?
#
loop_
_entity_poly.entity_id
_entity_poly.type
_entity_poly.pdbx_seq_one_letter_code
_entity_poly.pdbx_strand_id
1 'polypeptide(L)'
;MANRLARSQLRQLALFQHLAPQHIDLISDIVQTKQIEPGEVIFGQGQPTQGLYLFVAGRAILIRTDPSGAEMALGEVGRGEYINERALYETGIETASLRAAEPTMLLLLTRAALLTLLAEHPDVRAALGERFAAPAPQPEEKPRLFRGQRPEEIILHIFRRHWWAIVRNTWIVGVVGIVGLLLAHWVSGTSGLIGLIVGIITLALMGGLLYYLYYEWQDDGIIITDQRVIRVWNTLLTFQNNVSEIPLNRVLEVNAEIPPGNPFAQIFRFGSIHIRTAGQAGTVSLNIIPTPERVQAAIFAERDRFRSQVEKRAQDVLQAEVGRAIGIDTAEIPAVGPEPTAAPPQLSPVGPRFARTRFINADGDLVYRKHLRVWASHIMLPALVILGGLIALVAALSSNVLTLVTVPLAFVILLGGIGWFYISDWDWRNDTYVLGSNTITLTRMRPLWLQNQVDQISLSQIDNVVSEVNGLINTLFNWGRVEIYLIGANPDEGKVIDMIYDPPTLREQISTRQEAIKAQQQAEEQQEQRASMQAVLAAYHKLTTDEVPGSPPPGAPNPGSANAPPPRPDGIRPPTVPRIRPD
;
A
#
# COMPACT_ATOMS: atom_id res chain seq x y z
N MET A 1 34.71 -51.01 2.77
CA MET A 1 35.29 -50.83 1.42
C MET A 1 34.50 -49.80 0.60
N ALA A 2 33.15 -49.85 0.61
CA ALA A 2 32.27 -48.92 -0.12
C ALA A 2 32.52 -47.42 0.18
N ASN A 3 32.72 -47.05 1.45
CA ASN A 3 32.89 -45.65 1.85
C ASN A 3 34.17 -44.98 1.26
N ARG A 4 35.27 -45.74 1.11
CA ARG A 4 36.50 -45.21 0.49
C ARG A 4 36.32 -44.93 -1.01
N LEU A 5 35.51 -45.74 -1.70
CA LEU A 5 35.19 -45.53 -3.11
C LEU A 5 34.31 -44.30 -3.29
N ALA A 6 33.24 -44.16 -2.49
CA ALA A 6 32.38 -42.98 -2.49
C ALA A 6 33.17 -41.69 -2.27
N ARG A 7 34.05 -41.67 -1.25
CA ARG A 7 34.95 -40.54 -0.97
C ARG A 7 35.82 -40.15 -2.16
N SER A 8 36.44 -41.12 -2.83
CA SER A 8 37.34 -40.85 -3.95
C SER A 8 36.59 -40.31 -5.18
N GLN A 9 35.35 -40.74 -5.38
CA GLN A 9 34.53 -40.39 -6.54
C GLN A 9 33.82 -39.04 -6.33
N LEU A 10 33.31 -38.76 -5.13
CA LEU A 10 32.71 -37.47 -4.79
C LEU A 10 33.68 -36.30 -4.97
N ARG A 11 34.97 -36.49 -4.66
CA ARG A 11 36.01 -35.45 -4.85
C ARG A 11 36.24 -35.06 -6.31
N GLN A 12 35.83 -35.88 -7.28
CA GLN A 12 35.96 -35.55 -8.70
C GLN A 12 34.87 -34.59 -9.17
N LEU A 13 33.80 -34.41 -8.38
CA LEU A 13 32.71 -33.49 -8.70
C LEU A 13 33.11 -32.06 -8.35
N ALA A 14 32.94 -31.15 -9.31
CA ALA A 14 33.23 -29.73 -9.12
C ALA A 14 32.50 -29.11 -7.91
N LEU A 15 31.33 -29.66 -7.57
CA LEU A 15 30.52 -29.27 -6.43
C LEU A 15 31.18 -29.57 -5.06
N PHE A 16 31.98 -30.63 -4.98
CA PHE A 16 32.56 -31.12 -3.71
C PHE A 16 34.09 -30.96 -3.62
N GLN A 17 34.76 -30.56 -4.70
CA GLN A 17 36.22 -30.46 -4.76
C GLN A 17 36.86 -29.55 -3.70
N HIS A 18 36.14 -28.52 -3.24
CA HIS A 18 36.62 -27.53 -2.27
C HIS A 18 36.30 -27.89 -0.81
N LEU A 19 35.60 -28.99 -0.57
CA LEU A 19 35.22 -29.38 0.78
C LEU A 19 36.39 -29.96 1.57
N ALA A 20 36.45 -29.59 2.85
CA ALA A 20 37.41 -30.18 3.78
C ALA A 20 37.24 -31.72 3.86
N PRO A 21 38.32 -32.48 4.13
CA PRO A 21 38.27 -33.94 4.19
C PRO A 21 37.18 -34.50 5.10
N GLN A 22 36.87 -33.80 6.20
CA GLN A 22 35.86 -34.15 7.19
C GLN A 22 34.43 -34.00 6.64
N HIS A 23 34.15 -32.95 5.87
CA HIS A 23 32.83 -32.72 5.25
C HIS A 23 32.54 -33.75 4.15
N ILE A 24 33.57 -34.16 3.40
CA ILE A 24 33.43 -35.23 2.40
C ILE A 24 33.09 -36.56 3.07
N ASP A 25 33.65 -36.85 4.24
CA ASP A 25 33.36 -38.10 4.96
C ASP A 25 31.87 -38.14 5.36
N LEU A 26 31.32 -37.03 5.88
CA LEU A 26 29.90 -36.89 6.19
C LEU A 26 29.00 -37.11 4.97
N ILE A 27 29.33 -36.51 3.82
CA ILE A 27 28.55 -36.71 2.59
C ILE A 27 28.68 -38.14 2.08
N SER A 28 29.85 -38.77 2.22
CA SER A 28 30.08 -40.15 1.77
C SER A 28 29.22 -41.16 2.53
N ASP A 29 28.88 -40.87 3.78
CA ASP A 29 28.06 -41.75 4.63
C ASP A 29 26.58 -41.79 4.19
N ILE A 30 26.07 -40.73 3.55
CA ILE A 30 24.68 -40.67 3.06
C ILE A 30 24.51 -41.13 1.60
N VAL A 31 25.61 -41.49 0.93
CA VAL A 31 25.58 -42.00 -0.45
C VAL A 31 25.17 -43.47 -0.48
N GLN A 32 24.17 -43.77 -1.30
CA GLN A 32 23.67 -45.14 -1.48
C GLN A 32 24.36 -45.80 -2.68
N THR A 33 24.76 -47.05 -2.54
CA THR A 33 25.29 -47.85 -3.66
C THR A 33 24.17 -48.70 -4.25
N LYS A 34 23.96 -48.64 -5.57
CA LYS A 34 23.00 -49.48 -6.29
C LYS A 34 23.71 -50.31 -7.36
N GLN A 35 23.32 -51.58 -7.47
CA GLN A 35 23.71 -52.48 -8.55
C GLN A 35 22.48 -52.70 -9.43
N ILE A 36 22.65 -52.55 -10.73
CA ILE A 36 21.58 -52.56 -11.73
C ILE A 36 21.94 -53.56 -12.81
N GLU A 37 21.01 -54.44 -13.14
CA GLU A 37 21.20 -55.47 -14.14
C GLU A 37 21.01 -54.91 -15.57
N PRO A 38 21.62 -55.52 -16.61
CA PRO A 38 21.42 -55.10 -17.99
C PRO A 38 19.94 -55.09 -18.39
N GLY A 39 19.49 -54.00 -19.01
CA GLY A 39 18.11 -53.81 -19.47
C GLY A 39 17.18 -53.15 -18.44
N GLU A 40 17.60 -53.01 -17.17
CA GLU A 40 16.79 -52.37 -16.13
C GLU A 40 16.79 -50.84 -16.25
N VAL A 41 15.66 -50.21 -15.91
CA VAL A 41 15.48 -48.75 -15.95
C VAL A 41 15.87 -48.15 -14.60
N ILE A 42 16.89 -47.30 -14.59
CA ILE A 42 17.40 -46.60 -13.40
C ILE A 42 16.40 -45.52 -12.95
N PHE A 43 15.85 -44.76 -13.88
CA PHE A 43 14.72 -43.85 -13.69
C PHE A 43 13.97 -43.63 -15.02
N GLY A 44 12.68 -43.32 -14.91
CA GLY A 44 11.81 -43.10 -16.08
C GLY A 44 11.57 -41.62 -16.39
N GLN A 45 11.38 -41.31 -17.68
CA GLN A 45 10.96 -39.99 -18.14
C GLN A 45 9.66 -39.55 -17.44
N GLY A 46 9.62 -38.29 -16.99
CA GLY A 46 8.48 -37.69 -16.28
C GLY A 46 8.43 -37.99 -14.78
N GLN A 47 9.33 -38.83 -14.26
CA GLN A 47 9.42 -39.07 -12.81
C GLN A 47 10.13 -37.89 -12.11
N PRO A 48 9.82 -37.63 -10.83
CA PRO A 48 10.58 -36.66 -10.04
C PRO A 48 12.05 -37.04 -9.93
N THR A 49 12.95 -36.08 -10.18
CA THR A 49 14.39 -36.31 -10.08
C THR A 49 14.79 -36.49 -8.62
N GLN A 50 15.34 -37.67 -8.28
CA GLN A 50 15.62 -38.05 -6.89
C GLN A 50 16.92 -37.45 -6.34
N GLY A 51 17.89 -37.20 -7.21
CA GLY A 51 19.21 -36.71 -6.85
C GLY A 51 20.26 -36.99 -7.91
N LEU A 52 21.52 -36.91 -7.51
CA LEU A 52 22.69 -37.10 -8.35
C LEU A 52 23.03 -38.60 -8.47
N TYR A 53 23.27 -39.06 -9.69
CA TYR A 53 23.76 -40.41 -9.98
C TYR A 53 25.18 -40.36 -10.51
N LEU A 54 26.08 -41.18 -9.97
CA LEU A 54 27.49 -41.26 -10.33
C LEU A 54 27.87 -42.71 -10.66
N PHE A 55 28.42 -42.93 -11.84
CA PHE A 55 28.68 -44.27 -12.37
C PHE A 55 30.06 -44.78 -11.96
N VAL A 56 30.11 -45.88 -11.20
CA VAL A 56 31.36 -46.51 -10.74
C VAL A 56 31.84 -47.59 -11.73
N ALA A 57 30.91 -48.34 -12.31
CA ALA A 57 31.16 -49.35 -13.33
C ALA A 57 29.90 -49.55 -14.19
N GLY A 58 30.08 -50.04 -15.42
CA GLY A 58 29.00 -50.26 -16.39
C GLY A 58 28.70 -49.07 -17.29
N ARG A 59 27.63 -49.20 -18.08
CA ARG A 59 27.15 -48.21 -19.04
C ARG A 59 25.63 -48.19 -19.08
N ALA A 60 25.05 -47.01 -19.26
CA ALA A 60 23.62 -46.81 -19.44
C ALA A 60 23.33 -45.88 -20.62
N ILE A 61 22.16 -46.03 -21.24
CA ILE A 61 21.71 -45.25 -22.39
C ILE A 61 20.54 -44.38 -21.95
N LEU A 62 20.60 -43.10 -22.29
CA LEU A 62 19.54 -42.14 -22.05
C LEU A 62 18.56 -42.16 -23.23
N ILE A 63 17.30 -42.50 -22.99
CA ILE A 63 16.27 -42.74 -24.00
C ILE A 63 15.11 -41.77 -23.76
N ARG A 64 14.77 -40.95 -24.76
CA ARG A 64 13.57 -40.12 -24.74
C ARG A 64 12.45 -40.81 -25.51
N THR A 65 11.27 -40.85 -24.93
CA THR A 65 10.07 -41.36 -25.59
C THR A 65 9.20 -40.19 -26.02
N ASP A 66 8.93 -40.08 -27.31
CA ASP A 66 8.03 -39.07 -27.87
C ASP A 66 6.56 -39.44 -27.62
N PRO A 67 5.60 -38.49 -27.75
CA PRO A 67 4.17 -38.76 -27.56
C PRO A 67 3.59 -39.86 -28.47
N SER A 68 4.27 -40.19 -29.57
CA SER A 68 3.91 -41.29 -30.48
C SER A 68 4.42 -42.67 -30.03
N GLY A 69 5.21 -42.74 -28.96
CA GLY A 69 5.82 -43.97 -28.44
C GLY A 69 7.17 -44.35 -29.06
N ALA A 70 7.72 -43.53 -29.96
CA ALA A 70 9.06 -43.77 -30.52
C ALA A 70 10.16 -43.47 -29.46
N GLU A 71 11.09 -44.40 -29.27
CA GLU A 71 12.28 -44.24 -28.41
C GLU A 71 13.45 -43.65 -29.21
N MET A 72 14.02 -42.54 -28.74
CA MET A 72 15.22 -41.90 -29.29
C MET A 72 16.35 -41.91 -28.26
N ALA A 73 17.48 -42.54 -28.61
CA ALA A 73 18.69 -42.49 -27.78
C ALA A 73 19.33 -41.10 -27.86
N LEU A 74 19.48 -40.45 -26.71
CA LEU A 74 20.06 -39.10 -26.58
C LEU A 74 21.56 -39.13 -26.33
N GLY A 75 22.07 -40.23 -25.76
CA GLY A 75 23.48 -40.39 -25.39
C GLY A 75 23.68 -41.56 -24.44
N GLU A 76 24.95 -41.87 -24.17
CA GLU A 76 25.37 -42.90 -23.21
C GLU A 76 26.08 -42.25 -22.02
N VAL A 77 25.99 -42.89 -20.85
CA VAL A 77 26.68 -42.51 -19.63
C VAL A 77 27.48 -43.70 -19.13
N GLY A 78 28.76 -43.49 -18.86
CA GLY A 78 29.71 -44.54 -18.50
C GLY A 78 30.45 -44.32 -17.18
N ARG A 79 31.37 -45.23 -16.87
CA ARG A 79 32.21 -45.17 -15.66
C ARG A 79 32.92 -43.82 -15.52
N GLY A 80 32.80 -43.21 -14.34
CA GLY A 80 33.40 -41.92 -13.98
C GLY A 80 32.52 -40.71 -14.30
N GLU A 81 31.42 -40.90 -15.02
CA GLU A 81 30.48 -39.83 -15.36
C GLU A 81 29.34 -39.74 -14.34
N TYR A 82 28.73 -38.55 -14.27
CA TYR A 82 27.63 -38.25 -13.39
C TYR A 82 26.53 -37.44 -14.08
N ILE A 83 25.32 -37.54 -13.56
CA ILE A 83 24.13 -36.86 -14.09
C ILE A 83 23.27 -36.32 -12.96
N ASN A 84 22.42 -35.34 -13.29
CA ASN A 84 21.47 -34.74 -12.35
C ASN A 84 22.13 -34.02 -11.17
N GLU A 85 23.31 -33.42 -11.36
CA GLU A 85 23.98 -32.60 -10.33
C GLU A 85 23.06 -31.49 -9.79
N ARG A 86 22.34 -30.81 -10.69
CA ARG A 86 21.40 -29.75 -10.33
C ARG A 86 20.29 -30.21 -9.40
N ALA A 87 19.94 -31.50 -9.44
CA ALA A 87 18.88 -32.07 -8.60
C ALA A 87 19.22 -32.04 -7.10
N LEU A 88 20.47 -31.79 -6.73
CA LEU A 88 20.87 -31.62 -5.34
C LEU A 88 20.34 -30.30 -4.74
N TYR A 89 20.17 -29.25 -5.55
CA TYR A 89 19.74 -27.92 -5.09
C TYR A 89 18.47 -27.40 -5.78
N GLU A 90 18.08 -27.95 -6.93
CA GLU A 90 16.85 -27.63 -7.66
C GLU A 90 15.92 -28.83 -7.72
N THR A 91 14.61 -28.58 -7.69
CA THR A 91 13.59 -29.62 -7.94
C THR A 91 13.32 -29.73 -9.44
N GLY A 92 13.16 -30.94 -9.94
CA GLY A 92 12.97 -31.19 -11.37
C GLY A 92 12.31 -32.54 -11.66
N ILE A 93 12.03 -32.77 -12.93
CA ILE A 93 11.54 -34.04 -13.47
C ILE A 93 12.57 -34.59 -14.47
N GLU A 94 12.66 -35.92 -14.57
CA GLU A 94 13.54 -36.59 -15.53
C GLU A 94 13.04 -36.33 -16.96
N THR A 95 13.88 -35.75 -17.81
CA THR A 95 13.51 -35.40 -19.20
C THR A 95 13.66 -36.56 -20.18
N ALA A 96 14.27 -37.66 -19.74
CA ALA A 96 14.45 -38.91 -20.46
C ALA A 96 14.55 -40.07 -19.47
N SER A 97 14.36 -41.30 -19.95
CA SER A 97 14.56 -42.52 -19.17
C SER A 97 16.01 -42.97 -19.27
N LEU A 98 16.59 -43.50 -18.19
CA LEU A 98 17.94 -44.05 -18.21
C LEU A 98 17.89 -45.57 -18.03
N ARG A 99 18.41 -46.32 -19.01
CA ARG A 99 18.38 -47.79 -19.02
C ARG A 99 19.79 -48.35 -19.02
N ALA A 100 20.09 -49.30 -18.13
CA ALA A 100 21.40 -49.95 -18.08
C ALA A 100 21.62 -50.81 -19.34
N ALA A 101 22.77 -50.65 -20.00
CA ALA A 101 23.17 -51.46 -21.15
C ALA A 101 24.09 -52.63 -20.74
N GLU A 102 24.84 -52.45 -19.66
CA GLU A 102 25.76 -53.44 -19.06
C GLU A 102 25.52 -53.52 -17.55
N PRO A 103 26.03 -54.55 -16.84
CA PRO A 103 25.93 -54.62 -15.38
C PRO A 103 26.53 -53.35 -14.77
N THR A 104 25.71 -52.56 -14.09
CA THR A 104 26.04 -51.19 -13.71
C THR A 104 26.06 -51.03 -12.20
N MET A 105 27.14 -50.45 -11.67
CA MET A 105 27.25 -50.05 -10.28
C MET A 105 27.28 -48.52 -10.20
N LEU A 106 26.34 -47.94 -9.48
CA LEU A 106 26.21 -46.50 -9.33
C LEU A 106 26.11 -46.07 -7.86
N LEU A 107 26.48 -44.82 -7.63
CA LEU A 107 26.32 -44.11 -6.37
C LEU A 107 25.18 -43.09 -6.53
N LEU A 108 24.21 -43.12 -5.62
CA LEU A 108 23.08 -42.21 -5.57
C LEU A 108 23.20 -41.32 -4.33
N LEU A 109 23.31 -40.01 -4.56
CA LEU A 109 23.15 -38.99 -3.54
C LEU A 109 21.78 -38.34 -3.70
N THR A 110 20.84 -38.67 -2.82
CA THR A 110 19.49 -38.11 -2.90
C THR A 110 19.46 -36.69 -2.35
N ARG A 111 18.61 -35.84 -2.95
CA ARG A 111 18.39 -34.48 -2.44
C ARG A 111 17.91 -34.49 -1.00
N ALA A 112 17.00 -35.41 -0.67
CA ALA A 112 16.45 -35.54 0.68
C ALA A 112 17.53 -35.84 1.72
N ALA A 113 18.39 -36.83 1.47
CA ALA A 113 19.46 -37.19 2.39
C ALA A 113 20.48 -36.05 2.56
N LEU A 114 20.82 -35.36 1.45
CA LEU A 114 21.70 -34.20 1.52
C LEU A 114 21.09 -33.06 2.34
N LEU A 115 19.82 -32.70 2.11
CA LEU A 115 19.17 -31.64 2.87
C LEU A 115 19.04 -31.94 4.36
N THR A 116 18.79 -33.20 4.74
CA THR A 116 18.80 -33.61 6.15
C THR A 116 20.18 -33.39 6.77
N LEU A 117 21.25 -33.81 6.07
CA LEU A 117 22.62 -33.60 6.53
C LEU A 117 22.97 -32.11 6.65
N LEU A 118 22.53 -31.27 5.70
CA LEU A 118 22.77 -29.82 5.75
C LEU A 118 21.98 -29.09 6.85
N ALA A 119 20.86 -29.68 7.30
CA ALA A 119 20.11 -29.17 8.45
C ALA A 119 20.82 -29.52 9.78
N GLU A 120 21.46 -30.69 9.85
CA GLU A 120 22.22 -31.16 11.02
C GLU A 120 23.63 -30.54 11.11
N HIS A 121 24.23 -30.20 9.97
CA HIS A 121 25.60 -29.66 9.85
C HIS A 121 25.64 -28.33 9.04
N PRO A 122 25.35 -27.18 9.69
CA PRO A 122 25.34 -25.85 9.03
C PRO A 122 26.70 -25.42 8.45
N ASP A 123 27.79 -25.95 9.00
CA ASP A 123 29.17 -25.78 8.55
C ASP A 123 29.40 -26.40 7.16
N VAL A 124 28.85 -27.59 6.90
CA VAL A 124 28.89 -28.23 5.57
C VAL A 124 28.07 -27.41 4.56
N ARG A 125 26.94 -26.84 4.98
CA ARG A 125 26.09 -25.98 4.15
C ARG A 125 26.82 -24.71 3.72
N ALA A 126 27.48 -24.03 4.65
CA ALA A 126 28.27 -22.84 4.33
C ALA A 126 29.41 -23.16 3.34
N ALA A 127 30.05 -24.33 3.48
CA ALA A 127 31.13 -24.76 2.61
C ALA A 127 30.69 -25.11 1.16
N LEU A 128 29.42 -25.51 0.97
CA LEU A 128 28.84 -25.75 -0.36
C LEU A 128 28.37 -24.46 -1.08
N GLY A 129 28.36 -23.32 -0.38
CA GLY A 129 28.06 -22.00 -0.92
C GLY A 129 26.58 -21.70 -1.18
N GLU A 130 26.33 -20.53 -1.81
CA GLU A 130 25.01 -19.93 -2.04
C GLU A 130 23.97 -20.85 -2.71
N ARG A 131 24.41 -21.87 -3.45
CA ARG A 131 23.51 -22.81 -4.14
C ARG A 131 22.65 -23.64 -3.18
N PHE A 132 23.10 -23.81 -1.95
CA PHE A 132 22.39 -24.53 -0.88
C PHE A 132 21.97 -23.61 0.27
N ALA A 133 22.18 -22.29 0.13
CA ALA A 133 21.60 -21.32 1.05
C ALA A 133 20.09 -21.53 1.10
N ALA A 134 19.48 -21.36 2.28
CA ALA A 134 18.03 -21.41 2.37
C ALA A 134 17.52 -20.37 1.38
N PRO A 135 16.37 -20.59 0.69
CA PRO A 135 15.66 -19.45 0.15
C PRO A 135 15.61 -18.44 1.30
N ALA A 136 16.30 -17.29 1.15
CA ALA A 136 16.11 -16.20 2.09
C ALA A 136 14.59 -16.05 2.21
N PRO A 137 14.03 -15.81 3.41
CA PRO A 137 12.62 -15.48 3.52
C PRO A 137 12.42 -14.25 2.63
N GLN A 138 12.02 -14.48 1.39
CA GLN A 138 11.52 -13.44 0.53
C GLN A 138 10.26 -13.04 1.26
N PRO A 139 10.14 -11.77 1.70
CA PRO A 139 8.88 -11.32 2.26
C PRO A 139 7.83 -11.70 1.23
N GLU A 140 6.92 -12.60 1.60
CA GLU A 140 5.78 -12.95 0.75
C GLU A 140 5.11 -11.62 0.45
N GLU A 141 5.32 -11.10 -0.76
CA GLU A 141 4.70 -9.85 -1.17
C GLU A 141 3.22 -10.19 -1.32
N LYS A 142 2.47 -9.98 -0.24
CA LYS A 142 1.02 -10.21 -0.21
C LYS A 142 0.44 -9.50 -1.42
N PRO A 143 -0.32 -10.19 -2.29
CA PRO A 143 -0.84 -9.57 -3.50
C PRO A 143 -1.66 -8.34 -3.10
N ARG A 144 -1.29 -7.18 -3.67
CA ARG A 144 -2.01 -5.92 -3.43
C ARG A 144 -3.43 -6.08 -3.97
N LEU A 145 -4.41 -6.00 -3.08
CA LEU A 145 -5.84 -6.22 -3.33
C LEU A 145 -6.51 -4.97 -3.92
N PHE A 146 -5.94 -3.78 -3.72
CA PHE A 146 -6.44 -2.54 -4.32
C PHE A 146 -5.31 -1.56 -4.66
N ARG A 147 -5.61 -0.61 -5.57
CA ARG A 147 -4.65 0.42 -6.00
C ARG A 147 -4.37 1.40 -4.85
N GLY A 148 -3.10 1.54 -4.49
CA GLY A 148 -2.67 2.36 -3.35
C GLY A 148 -2.65 1.65 -2.00
N GLN A 149 -2.76 0.31 -1.99
CA GLN A 149 -2.48 -0.49 -0.79
C GLN A 149 -1.00 -0.44 -0.47
N ARG A 150 -0.67 -0.17 0.80
CA ARG A 150 0.73 -0.08 1.24
C ARG A 150 1.36 -1.48 1.39
N PRO A 151 2.69 -1.61 1.27
CA PRO A 151 3.38 -2.89 1.33
C PRO A 151 3.11 -3.70 2.62
N GLU A 152 2.92 -3.02 3.75
CA GLU A 152 2.69 -3.66 5.07
C GLU A 152 1.23 -3.57 5.55
N GLU A 153 0.33 -3.04 4.73
CA GLU A 153 -1.08 -2.82 5.10
C GLU A 153 -1.90 -4.12 5.00
N ILE A 154 -2.49 -4.54 6.12
CA ILE A 154 -3.31 -5.74 6.22
C ILE A 154 -4.78 -5.35 6.12
N ILE A 155 -5.50 -5.92 5.15
CA ILE A 155 -6.94 -5.73 5.02
C ILE A 155 -7.65 -6.64 6.01
N LEU A 156 -8.41 -6.05 6.91
CA LEU A 156 -9.13 -6.77 7.96
C LEU A 156 -10.57 -7.03 7.54
N HIS A 157 -11.26 -6.00 7.05
CA HIS A 157 -12.66 -6.11 6.65
C HIS A 157 -12.96 -5.27 5.41
N ILE A 158 -13.73 -5.84 4.47
CA ILE A 158 -14.28 -5.14 3.31
C ILE A 158 -15.79 -5.17 3.42
N PHE A 159 -16.42 -4.01 3.58
CA PHE A 159 -17.87 -3.85 3.61
C PHE A 159 -18.34 -3.18 2.32
N ARG A 160 -19.10 -3.91 1.51
CA ARG A 160 -19.68 -3.37 0.26
C ARG A 160 -21.01 -2.68 0.51
N ARG A 161 -21.38 -1.78 -0.40
CA ARG A 161 -22.68 -1.10 -0.38
C ARG A 161 -23.83 -2.11 -0.47
N HIS A 162 -24.92 -1.86 0.24
CA HIS A 162 -26.08 -2.76 0.23
C HIS A 162 -26.78 -2.75 -1.14
N TRP A 163 -27.23 -3.91 -1.62
CA TRP A 163 -27.85 -4.08 -2.95
C TRP A 163 -29.04 -3.16 -3.20
N TRP A 164 -29.78 -2.76 -2.16
CA TRP A 164 -30.88 -1.78 -2.29
C TRP A 164 -30.45 -0.46 -2.97
N ALA A 165 -29.16 -0.11 -2.90
CA ALA A 165 -28.61 1.04 -3.60
C ALA A 165 -28.80 0.94 -5.12
N ILE A 166 -28.66 -0.24 -5.72
CA ILE A 166 -28.85 -0.44 -7.17
C ILE A 166 -30.33 -0.40 -7.55
N VAL A 167 -31.18 -1.04 -6.74
CA VAL A 167 -32.62 -1.18 -7.02
C VAL A 167 -33.31 0.18 -7.03
N ARG A 168 -32.94 1.04 -6.07
CA ARG A 168 -33.40 2.42 -6.02
C ARG A 168 -33.04 3.24 -7.27
N ASN A 169 -31.97 2.92 -7.99
CA ASN A 169 -31.57 3.68 -9.17
C ASN A 169 -32.05 3.03 -10.47
N THR A 170 -32.45 1.75 -10.42
CA THR A 170 -32.86 0.95 -11.58
C THR A 170 -34.14 1.48 -12.24
N TRP A 171 -35.04 2.15 -11.50
CA TRP A 171 -36.25 2.72 -12.10
C TRP A 171 -35.95 3.83 -13.12
N ILE A 172 -34.84 4.58 -12.97
CA ILE A 172 -34.43 5.60 -13.94
C ILE A 172 -34.16 4.93 -15.29
N VAL A 173 -33.46 3.79 -15.26
CA VAL A 173 -33.20 2.96 -16.46
C VAL A 173 -34.50 2.44 -17.05
N GLY A 174 -35.45 2.04 -16.20
CA GLY A 174 -36.79 1.63 -16.61
C GLY A 174 -37.57 2.75 -17.31
N VAL A 175 -37.57 3.97 -16.75
CA VAL A 175 -38.26 5.13 -17.35
C VAL A 175 -37.62 5.52 -18.69
N VAL A 176 -36.29 5.61 -18.75
CA VAL A 176 -35.56 5.90 -19.99
C VAL A 176 -35.81 4.82 -21.04
N GLY A 177 -35.83 3.54 -20.62
CA GLY A 177 -36.17 2.41 -21.48
C GLY A 177 -37.60 2.48 -22.03
N ILE A 178 -38.58 2.78 -21.19
CA ILE A 178 -39.99 2.94 -21.60
C ILE A 178 -40.12 4.08 -22.62
N VAL A 179 -39.51 5.24 -22.33
CA VAL A 179 -39.53 6.39 -23.25
C VAL A 179 -38.88 6.04 -24.59
N GLY A 180 -37.71 5.37 -24.57
CA GLY A 180 -37.02 4.95 -25.79
C GLY A 180 -37.82 3.93 -26.60
N LEU A 181 -38.52 2.99 -25.95
CA LEU A 181 -39.37 2.00 -26.62
C LEU A 181 -40.64 2.64 -27.20
N LEU A 182 -41.24 3.61 -26.51
CA LEU A 182 -42.36 4.40 -27.05
C LEU A 182 -41.92 5.20 -28.29
N LEU A 183 -40.71 5.77 -28.26
CA LEU A 183 -40.13 6.48 -29.39
C LEU A 183 -39.84 5.53 -30.56
N ALA A 184 -39.31 4.33 -30.30
CA ALA A 184 -39.13 3.28 -31.30
C ALA A 184 -40.46 2.89 -31.96
N HIS A 185 -41.52 2.72 -31.16
CA HIS A 185 -42.86 2.42 -31.66
C HIS A 185 -43.43 3.55 -32.51
N TRP A 186 -43.29 4.81 -32.08
CA TRP A 186 -43.75 5.97 -32.83
C TRP A 186 -43.04 6.08 -34.20
N VAL A 187 -41.72 5.91 -34.23
CA VAL A 187 -40.93 5.94 -35.48
C VAL A 187 -41.23 4.74 -36.40
N SER A 188 -41.64 3.61 -35.82
CA SER A 188 -42.03 2.42 -36.60
C SER A 188 -43.25 2.66 -37.50
N GLY A 189 -44.12 3.62 -37.14
CA GLY A 189 -45.25 4.03 -37.97
C GLY A 189 -44.84 4.72 -39.28
N THR A 190 -43.66 5.34 -39.32
CA THR A 190 -43.08 5.93 -40.54
C THR A 190 -42.24 4.90 -41.31
N SER A 191 -41.46 4.10 -40.59
CA SER A 191 -40.55 3.10 -41.13
C SER A 191 -40.30 1.98 -40.13
N GLY A 192 -40.74 0.76 -40.45
CA GLY A 192 -40.55 -0.41 -39.59
C GLY A 192 -39.07 -0.73 -39.32
N LEU A 193 -38.19 -0.53 -40.31
CA LEU A 193 -36.75 -0.76 -40.16
C LEU A 193 -36.11 0.25 -39.19
N ILE A 194 -36.46 1.54 -39.28
CA ILE A 194 -35.92 2.56 -38.38
C ILE A 194 -36.45 2.32 -36.96
N GLY A 195 -37.74 1.97 -36.81
CA GLY A 195 -38.31 1.60 -35.51
C GLY A 195 -37.60 0.42 -34.84
N LEU A 196 -37.26 -0.63 -35.60
CA LEU A 196 -36.48 -1.77 -35.08
C LEU A 196 -35.08 -1.36 -34.64
N ILE A 197 -34.38 -0.54 -35.43
CA ILE A 197 -33.03 -0.07 -35.09
C ILE A 197 -33.07 0.76 -33.80
N VAL A 198 -34.02 1.68 -33.67
CA VAL A 198 -34.19 2.50 -32.45
C VAL A 198 -34.53 1.61 -31.25
N GLY A 199 -35.37 0.59 -31.42
CA GLY A 199 -35.69 -0.39 -30.38
C GLY A 199 -34.46 -1.17 -29.91
N ILE A 200 -33.63 -1.67 -30.83
CA ILE A 200 -32.40 -2.39 -30.52
C ILE A 200 -31.41 -1.49 -29.78
N ILE A 201 -31.21 -0.25 -30.26
CA ILE A 201 -30.34 0.74 -29.60
C ILE A 201 -30.84 1.03 -28.17
N THR A 202 -32.15 1.19 -27.99
CA THR A 202 -32.76 1.43 -26.67
C THR A 202 -32.49 0.27 -25.73
N LEU A 203 -32.70 -0.97 -26.18
CA LEU A 203 -32.44 -2.17 -25.38
C LEU A 203 -30.95 -2.33 -25.04
N ALA A 204 -30.06 -2.07 -26.00
CA ALA A 204 -28.61 -2.09 -25.78
C ALA A 204 -28.17 -1.02 -24.77
N LEU A 205 -28.71 0.20 -24.88
CA LEU A 205 -28.45 1.29 -23.93
C LEU A 205 -28.98 0.96 -22.54
N MET A 206 -30.17 0.36 -22.44
CA MET A 206 -30.76 -0.09 -21.18
C MET A 206 -29.89 -1.18 -20.53
N GLY A 207 -29.47 -2.20 -21.29
CA GLY A 207 -28.59 -3.27 -20.81
C GLY A 207 -27.22 -2.74 -20.38
N GLY A 208 -26.62 -1.84 -21.17
CA GLY A 208 -25.36 -1.19 -20.85
C GLY A 208 -25.46 -0.35 -19.57
N LEU A 209 -26.55 0.40 -19.39
CA LEU A 209 -26.79 1.22 -18.20
C LEU A 209 -27.07 0.36 -16.95
N LEU A 210 -27.70 -0.80 -17.08
CA LEU A 210 -27.83 -1.77 -15.98
C LEU A 210 -26.48 -2.40 -15.61
N TYR A 211 -25.69 -2.82 -16.60
CA TYR A 211 -24.38 -3.43 -16.40
C TYR A 211 -23.40 -2.46 -15.71
N TYR A 212 -23.20 -1.29 -16.32
CA TYR A 212 -23.41 -0.01 -15.66
C TYR A 212 -23.45 0.05 -14.13
N LEU A 213 -24.67 0.33 -13.66
CA LEU A 213 -25.04 0.45 -12.25
C LEU A 213 -24.61 -0.75 -11.40
N TYR A 214 -24.55 -1.96 -12.00
CA TYR A 214 -24.05 -3.14 -11.32
C TYR A 214 -22.56 -3.05 -11.00
N TYR A 215 -21.75 -2.58 -11.96
CA TYR A 215 -20.33 -2.36 -11.76
C TYR A 215 -20.06 -1.24 -10.73
N GLU A 216 -20.80 -0.13 -10.81
CA GLU A 216 -20.75 0.94 -9.80
C GLU A 216 -21.06 0.42 -8.38
N TRP A 217 -22.12 -0.39 -8.25
CA TRP A 217 -22.50 -0.99 -6.96
C TRP A 217 -21.45 -1.99 -6.44
N GLN A 218 -20.81 -2.76 -7.32
CA GLN A 218 -19.75 -3.71 -6.95
C GLN A 218 -18.53 -3.00 -6.34
N ASP A 219 -18.15 -1.85 -6.87
CA ASP A 219 -16.93 -1.13 -6.47
C ASP A 219 -17.14 -0.20 -5.25
N ASP A 220 -18.37 0.17 -4.94
CA ASP A 220 -18.69 1.00 -3.77
C ASP A 220 -18.54 0.24 -2.44
N GLY A 221 -17.67 0.74 -1.56
CA GLY A 221 -17.44 0.10 -0.28
C GLY A 221 -16.51 0.83 0.68
N ILE A 222 -16.31 0.16 1.83
CA ILE A 222 -15.41 0.54 2.90
C ILE A 222 -14.40 -0.57 3.06
N ILE A 223 -13.14 -0.19 3.11
CA ILE A 223 -12.03 -1.09 3.40
C ILE A 223 -11.47 -0.65 4.75
N ILE A 224 -11.51 -1.53 5.73
CA ILE A 224 -10.89 -1.33 7.04
C ILE A 224 -9.58 -2.10 7.04
N THR A 225 -8.49 -1.37 7.24
CA THR A 225 -7.15 -1.91 7.38
C THR A 225 -6.67 -1.75 8.82
N ASP A 226 -5.48 -2.28 9.11
CA ASP A 226 -4.81 -2.13 10.41
C ASP A 226 -4.36 -0.68 10.70
N GLN A 227 -4.28 0.16 9.66
CA GLN A 227 -3.75 1.52 9.76
C GLN A 227 -4.83 2.61 9.53
N ARG A 228 -5.83 2.35 8.68
CA ARG A 228 -6.81 3.35 8.24
C ARG A 228 -8.15 2.75 7.79
N VAL A 229 -9.15 3.62 7.67
CA VAL A 229 -10.43 3.34 7.04
C VAL A 229 -10.46 4.05 5.70
N ILE A 230 -10.63 3.28 4.62
CA ILE A 230 -10.70 3.78 3.25
C ILE A 230 -12.15 3.69 2.78
N ARG A 231 -12.68 4.81 2.32
CA ARG A 231 -13.98 4.89 1.67
C ARG A 231 -13.77 5.08 0.16
N VAL A 232 -14.36 4.20 -0.64
CA VAL A 232 -14.41 4.33 -2.09
C VAL A 232 -15.86 4.57 -2.50
N TRP A 233 -16.11 5.64 -3.25
CA TRP A 233 -17.43 6.01 -3.74
C TRP A 233 -17.39 6.44 -5.19
N ASN A 234 -18.12 5.73 -6.03
CA ASN A 234 -18.31 6.04 -7.44
C ASN A 234 -19.76 6.48 -7.67
N THR A 235 -19.95 7.61 -8.36
CA THR A 235 -21.26 8.06 -8.84
C THR A 235 -21.24 8.10 -10.36
N LEU A 236 -21.98 7.19 -10.99
CA LEU A 236 -22.01 7.03 -12.44
C LEU A 236 -22.61 8.22 -13.16
N LEU A 237 -23.81 8.67 -12.75
CA LEU A 237 -24.54 9.72 -13.49
C LEU A 237 -23.72 11.02 -13.59
N THR A 238 -22.93 11.29 -12.56
CA THR A 238 -22.11 12.51 -12.47
C THR A 238 -20.65 12.25 -12.82
N PHE A 239 -20.27 11.00 -13.12
CA PHE A 239 -18.88 10.56 -13.33
C PHE A 239 -17.96 11.04 -12.21
N GLN A 240 -18.38 10.87 -10.96
CA GLN A 240 -17.63 11.27 -9.79
C GLN A 240 -16.98 10.04 -9.16
N ASN A 241 -15.66 10.04 -9.01
CA ASN A 241 -14.93 9.07 -8.20
C ASN A 241 -14.37 9.83 -6.99
N ASN A 242 -14.78 9.42 -5.80
CA ASN A 242 -14.37 10.02 -4.54
C ASN A 242 -13.76 8.93 -3.65
N VAL A 243 -12.52 9.15 -3.24
CA VAL A 243 -11.80 8.27 -2.31
C VAL A 243 -11.34 9.09 -1.13
N SER A 244 -11.76 8.69 0.08
CA SER A 244 -11.39 9.32 1.35
C SER A 244 -10.68 8.32 2.24
N GLU A 245 -9.60 8.77 2.89
CA GLU A 245 -8.78 7.94 3.77
C GLU A 245 -8.67 8.57 5.16
N ILE A 246 -9.08 7.82 6.18
CA ILE A 246 -9.09 8.27 7.56
C ILE A 246 -8.14 7.38 8.38
N PRO A 247 -7.05 7.92 8.96
CA PRO A 247 -6.19 7.16 9.86
C PRO A 247 -6.97 6.63 11.09
N LEU A 248 -6.77 5.35 11.43
CA LEU A 248 -7.57 4.67 12.46
C LEU A 248 -7.37 5.30 13.85
N ASN A 249 -6.17 5.81 14.13
CA ASN A 249 -5.83 6.50 15.37
C ASN A 249 -6.56 7.86 15.54
N ARG A 250 -7.11 8.43 14.46
CA ARG A 250 -7.84 9.71 14.48
C ARG A 250 -9.35 9.55 14.55
N VAL A 251 -9.86 8.33 14.44
CA VAL A 251 -11.29 8.05 14.58
C VAL A 251 -11.70 8.25 16.04
N LEU A 252 -12.49 9.30 16.30
CA LEU A 252 -13.01 9.60 17.63
C LEU A 252 -14.32 8.87 17.88
N GLU A 253 -15.29 9.10 17.01
CA GLU A 253 -16.66 8.62 17.15
C GLU A 253 -17.13 8.00 15.82
N VAL A 254 -17.82 6.88 15.92
CA VAL A 254 -18.46 6.20 14.79
C VAL A 254 -19.90 5.99 15.19
N ASN A 255 -20.83 6.67 14.52
CA ASN A 255 -22.27 6.56 14.78
C ASN A 255 -22.94 5.78 13.67
N ALA A 256 -23.57 4.66 14.02
CA ALA A 256 -24.39 3.86 13.13
C ALA A 256 -25.87 4.21 13.34
N GLU A 257 -26.55 4.59 12.26
CA GLU A 257 -27.96 4.97 12.31
C GLU A 257 -28.74 4.22 11.23
N ILE A 258 -29.89 3.65 11.59
CA ILE A 258 -30.86 3.12 10.63
C ILE A 258 -31.94 4.21 10.45
N PRO A 259 -32.10 4.79 9.24
CA PRO A 259 -32.99 5.92 9.02
C PRO A 259 -34.43 5.63 9.51
N PRO A 260 -34.95 6.35 10.53
CA PRO A 260 -36.20 5.98 11.20
C PRO A 260 -37.47 6.15 10.35
N GLY A 261 -37.38 6.79 9.19
CA GLY A 261 -38.49 6.98 8.25
C GLY A 261 -38.46 6.09 6.99
N ASN A 262 -37.50 5.17 6.87
CA ASN A 262 -37.38 4.32 5.68
C ASN A 262 -37.78 2.87 6.00
N PRO A 263 -38.96 2.39 5.57
CA PRO A 263 -39.42 1.03 5.89
C PRO A 263 -38.47 -0.05 5.33
N PHE A 264 -37.87 0.20 4.18
CA PHE A 264 -36.92 -0.73 3.58
C PHE A 264 -35.60 -0.79 4.35
N ALA A 265 -35.18 0.32 4.97
CA ALA A 265 -33.97 0.33 5.81
C ALA A 265 -34.15 -0.55 7.05
N GLN A 266 -35.35 -0.58 7.63
CA GLN A 266 -35.68 -1.44 8.77
C GLN A 266 -35.79 -2.91 8.36
N ILE A 267 -36.48 -3.20 7.25
CA ILE A 267 -36.67 -4.56 6.75
C ILE A 267 -35.33 -5.20 6.36
N PHE A 268 -34.52 -4.50 5.58
CA PHE A 268 -33.25 -5.02 5.06
C PHE A 268 -32.04 -4.68 5.94
N ARG A 269 -32.26 -4.03 7.10
CA ARG A 269 -31.25 -3.65 8.09
C ARG A 269 -30.03 -2.95 7.49
N PHE A 270 -30.27 -2.03 6.54
CA PHE A 270 -29.24 -1.14 6.03
C PHE A 270 -29.36 0.24 6.67
N GLY A 271 -28.24 0.94 6.84
CA GLY A 271 -28.25 2.27 7.45
C GLY A 271 -27.09 3.14 6.98
N SER A 272 -26.87 4.23 7.69
CA SER A 272 -25.74 5.12 7.51
C SER A 272 -24.75 5.02 8.65
N ILE A 273 -23.49 5.33 8.36
CA ILE A 273 -22.42 5.44 9.35
C ILE A 273 -21.77 6.80 9.22
N HIS A 274 -21.63 7.49 10.33
CA HIS A 274 -21.00 8.80 10.43
C HIS A 274 -19.71 8.65 11.24
N ILE A 275 -18.58 8.81 10.58
CA ILE A 275 -17.26 8.77 11.22
C ILE A 275 -16.83 10.22 11.49
N ARG A 276 -16.54 10.53 12.75
CA ARG A 276 -15.96 11.80 13.17
C ARG A 276 -14.49 11.61 13.55
N THR A 277 -13.65 12.46 12.98
CA THR A 277 -12.23 12.54 13.26
C THR A 277 -11.91 13.61 14.29
N ALA A 278 -10.64 13.75 14.66
CA ALA A 278 -10.19 14.75 15.64
C ALA A 278 -10.36 16.20 15.14
N GLY A 279 -10.41 16.43 13.83
CA GLY A 279 -10.80 17.71 13.24
C GLY A 279 -12.32 17.87 13.16
N GLN A 280 -12.80 19.12 13.30
CA GLN A 280 -14.20 19.46 12.99
C GLN A 280 -14.48 19.36 11.47
N ALA A 281 -13.44 19.35 10.66
CA ALA A 281 -13.49 19.23 9.21
C ALA A 281 -13.69 17.77 8.75
N GLY A 282 -14.94 17.42 8.45
CA GLY A 282 -15.27 16.25 7.63
C GLY A 282 -15.85 15.07 8.42
N THR A 283 -17.13 15.16 8.80
CA THR A 283 -17.89 13.94 9.12
C THR A 283 -17.99 13.11 7.84
N VAL A 284 -17.25 12.01 7.76
CA VAL A 284 -17.38 11.09 6.64
C VAL A 284 -18.63 10.27 6.86
N SER A 285 -19.69 10.65 6.16
CA SER A 285 -20.95 9.92 6.14
C SER A 285 -20.94 8.87 5.03
N LEU A 286 -21.45 7.70 5.39
CA LEU A 286 -21.57 6.58 4.50
C LEU A 286 -23.03 6.13 4.53
N ASN A 287 -23.64 5.97 3.37
CA ASN A 287 -25.06 5.66 3.27
C ASN A 287 -25.29 4.27 2.66
N ILE A 288 -26.27 3.54 3.20
CA ILE A 288 -26.76 2.25 2.66
C ILE A 288 -25.70 1.15 2.83
N ILE A 289 -25.23 1.02 4.05
CA ILE A 289 -24.32 -0.04 4.47
C ILE A 289 -25.13 -1.20 5.05
N PRO A 290 -24.82 -2.46 4.70
CA PRO A 290 -25.43 -3.63 5.33
C PRO A 290 -25.00 -3.70 6.79
N THR A 291 -25.95 -3.81 7.73
CA THR A 291 -25.67 -3.97 9.17
C THR A 291 -24.67 -2.91 9.70
N PRO A 292 -25.07 -1.62 9.76
CA PRO A 292 -24.15 -0.54 10.11
C PRO A 292 -23.50 -0.72 11.51
N GLU A 293 -24.21 -1.34 12.44
CA GLU A 293 -23.72 -1.73 13.77
C GLU A 293 -22.48 -2.65 13.70
N ARG A 294 -22.42 -3.57 12.72
CA ARG A 294 -21.30 -4.49 12.56
C ARG A 294 -20.04 -3.75 12.08
N VAL A 295 -20.22 -2.78 11.20
CA VAL A 295 -19.11 -1.95 10.70
C VAL A 295 -18.59 -1.04 11.81
N GLN A 296 -19.50 -0.43 12.58
CA GLN A 296 -19.14 0.36 13.78
C GLN A 296 -18.33 -0.50 14.77
N ALA A 297 -18.82 -1.70 15.09
CA ALA A 297 -18.13 -2.63 15.98
C ALA A 297 -16.74 -3.03 15.43
N ALA A 298 -16.62 -3.26 14.12
CA ALA A 298 -15.34 -3.58 13.48
C ALA A 298 -14.33 -2.42 13.58
N ILE A 299 -14.76 -1.18 13.32
CA ILE A 299 -13.89 0.00 13.44
C ILE A 299 -13.43 0.20 14.89
N PHE A 300 -14.35 0.07 15.86
CA PHE A 300 -13.98 0.19 17.28
C PHE A 300 -13.04 -0.93 17.73
N ALA A 301 -13.32 -2.18 17.37
CA ALA A 301 -12.48 -3.31 17.72
C ALA A 301 -11.04 -3.11 17.24
N GLU A 302 -10.85 -2.63 16.01
CA GLU A 302 -9.52 -2.41 15.45
C GLU A 302 -8.83 -1.16 16.02
N ARG A 303 -9.57 -0.07 16.24
CA ARG A 303 -9.02 1.12 16.91
C ARG A 303 -8.52 0.78 18.32
N ASP A 304 -9.31 0.03 19.08
CA ASP A 304 -9.00 -0.32 20.46
C ASP A 304 -7.85 -1.35 20.51
N ARG A 305 -7.80 -2.30 19.56
CA ARG A 305 -6.65 -3.18 19.35
C ARG A 305 -5.38 -2.39 19.09
N PHE A 306 -5.42 -1.45 18.14
CA PHE A 306 -4.28 -0.60 17.81
C PHE A 306 -3.78 0.17 19.04
N ARG A 307 -4.69 0.80 19.81
CA ARG A 307 -4.34 1.49 21.05
C ARG A 307 -3.71 0.56 22.09
N SER A 308 -4.30 -0.62 22.30
CA SER A 308 -3.78 -1.61 23.26
C SER A 308 -2.42 -2.17 22.87
N GLN A 309 -2.13 -2.30 21.56
CA GLN A 309 -0.81 -2.74 21.08
C GLN A 309 0.25 -1.67 21.34
N VAL A 310 -0.07 -0.39 21.10
CA VAL A 310 0.81 0.74 21.41
C VAL A 310 1.09 0.80 22.91
N GLU A 311 0.05 0.63 23.74
CA GLU A 311 0.18 0.64 25.20
C GLU A 311 0.99 -0.55 25.73
N LYS A 312 0.73 -1.78 25.25
CA LYS A 312 1.52 -2.97 25.63
C LYS A 312 2.99 -2.82 25.22
N ARG A 313 3.26 -2.37 23.99
CA ARG A 313 4.64 -2.11 23.55
C ARG A 313 5.32 -1.07 24.44
N ALA A 314 4.61 -0.02 24.83
CA ALA A 314 5.14 0.97 25.77
C ALA A 314 5.46 0.33 27.13
N GLN A 315 4.57 -0.52 27.66
CA GLN A 315 4.80 -1.26 28.92
C GLN A 315 5.98 -2.23 28.82
N ASP A 316 6.10 -2.98 27.73
CA ASP A 316 7.19 -3.95 27.51
C ASP A 316 8.55 -3.22 27.43
N VAL A 317 8.60 -2.09 26.72
CA VAL A 317 9.79 -1.22 26.66
C VAL A 317 10.15 -0.68 28.05
N LEU A 318 9.15 -0.22 28.83
CA LEU A 318 9.37 0.23 30.21
C LEU A 318 9.90 -0.89 31.10
N GLN A 319 9.36 -2.10 31.00
CA GLN A 319 9.79 -3.25 31.79
C GLN A 319 11.22 -3.68 31.45
N ALA A 320 11.59 -3.74 30.16
CA ALA A 320 12.96 -4.07 29.79
C ALA A 320 13.97 -2.99 30.18
N GLU A 321 13.59 -1.71 30.13
CA GLU A 321 14.48 -0.63 30.55
C GLU A 321 14.70 -0.65 32.07
N VAL A 322 13.65 -0.89 32.86
CA VAL A 322 13.78 -1.10 34.32
C VAL A 322 14.64 -2.32 34.62
N GLY A 323 14.45 -3.42 33.88
CA GLY A 323 15.28 -4.62 33.99
C GLY A 323 16.76 -4.35 33.71
N ARG A 324 17.08 -3.62 32.63
CA ARG A 324 18.46 -3.19 32.32
C ARG A 324 19.06 -2.28 33.39
N ALA A 325 18.30 -1.30 33.88
CA ALA A 325 18.79 -0.37 34.91
C ALA A 325 19.09 -1.07 36.25
N ILE A 326 18.40 -2.17 36.53
CA ILE A 326 18.60 -3.01 37.74
C ILE A 326 19.65 -4.12 37.48
N GLY A 327 20.22 -4.21 36.27
CA GLY A 327 21.22 -5.22 35.91
C GLY A 327 20.65 -6.63 35.74
N ILE A 328 19.34 -6.75 35.50
CA ILE A 328 18.68 -8.00 35.14
C ILE A 328 18.80 -8.13 33.62
N ASP A 329 19.50 -9.17 33.14
CA ASP A 329 19.60 -9.54 31.72
C ASP A 329 18.21 -9.81 31.15
N THR A 330 17.53 -8.74 30.75
CA THR A 330 16.20 -8.80 30.17
C THR A 330 16.40 -8.97 28.68
N ALA A 331 15.84 -10.06 28.13
CA ALA A 331 15.95 -10.45 26.74
C ALA A 331 15.87 -9.24 25.79
N GLU A 332 16.77 -9.24 24.82
CA GLU A 332 16.98 -8.21 23.82
C GLU A 332 15.65 -7.85 23.12
N ILE A 333 14.93 -6.85 23.64
CA ILE A 333 13.79 -6.28 22.93
C ILE A 333 14.36 -5.73 21.63
N PRO A 334 13.81 -6.13 20.46
CA PRO A 334 14.23 -5.57 19.19
C PRO A 334 14.13 -4.05 19.32
N ALA A 335 15.26 -3.36 19.14
CA ALA A 335 15.21 -1.92 19.00
C ALA A 335 14.12 -1.61 17.96
N VAL A 336 13.27 -0.62 18.25
CA VAL A 336 12.50 0.06 17.21
C VAL A 336 13.56 0.67 16.30
N GLY A 337 14.08 -0.14 15.38
CA GLY A 337 14.84 0.34 14.25
C GLY A 337 13.89 1.25 13.49
N PRO A 338 14.39 2.36 12.92
CA PRO A 338 13.57 3.11 11.99
C PRO A 338 13.02 2.11 10.98
N GLU A 339 11.69 1.96 10.94
CA GLU A 339 10.99 1.25 9.87
C GLU A 339 11.65 1.72 8.59
N PRO A 340 12.06 0.81 7.68
CA PRO A 340 12.81 1.19 6.50
C PRO A 340 12.04 2.32 5.81
N THR A 341 12.62 3.53 5.85
CA THR A 341 12.07 4.70 5.19
C THR A 341 11.94 4.32 3.73
N ALA A 342 10.75 3.86 3.33
CA ALA A 342 10.50 3.46 1.98
C ALA A 342 10.79 4.69 1.13
N ALA A 343 11.88 4.64 0.35
CA ALA A 343 12.28 5.75 -0.48
C ALA A 343 11.05 6.16 -1.30
N PRO A 344 10.65 7.45 -1.31
CA PRO A 344 9.46 7.86 -2.01
C PRO A 344 9.55 7.36 -3.45
N PRO A 345 8.50 6.73 -3.99
CA PRO A 345 8.56 6.13 -5.31
C PRO A 345 9.03 7.17 -6.33
N GLN A 346 10.10 6.85 -7.07
CA GLN A 346 10.63 7.73 -8.10
C GLN A 346 9.61 7.83 -9.23
N LEU A 347 8.79 8.89 -9.21
CA LEU A 347 7.79 9.11 -10.24
C LEU A 347 8.46 9.66 -11.51
N SER A 348 8.20 9.00 -12.64
CA SER A 348 8.59 9.53 -13.95
C SER A 348 7.79 10.80 -14.30
N PRO A 349 8.45 11.83 -14.87
CA PRO A 349 7.77 13.03 -15.32
C PRO A 349 6.75 12.69 -16.42
N VAL A 350 5.55 13.27 -16.34
CA VAL A 350 4.46 13.05 -17.30
C VAL A 350 4.33 14.28 -18.19
N GLY A 351 4.37 14.07 -19.51
CA GLY A 351 4.15 15.11 -20.52
C GLY A 351 5.42 15.78 -21.07
N PRO A 352 5.28 16.58 -22.15
CA PRO A 352 6.38 17.32 -22.75
C PRO A 352 6.93 18.39 -21.80
N ARG A 353 8.22 18.75 -21.91
CA ARG A 353 8.94 19.63 -20.96
C ARG A 353 8.19 20.91 -20.56
N PHE A 354 7.45 21.53 -21.48
CA PHE A 354 6.71 22.77 -21.25
C PHE A 354 5.36 22.58 -20.54
N ALA A 355 4.79 21.38 -20.56
CA ALA A 355 3.48 21.05 -19.97
C ALA A 355 3.58 19.87 -18.98
N ARG A 356 4.74 19.73 -18.31
CA ARG A 356 4.92 18.71 -17.27
C ARG A 356 4.01 19.03 -16.10
N THR A 357 3.09 18.12 -15.83
CA THR A 357 2.15 18.21 -14.70
C THR A 357 2.78 17.81 -13.37
N ARG A 358 3.83 16.97 -13.42
CA ARG A 358 4.59 16.54 -12.25
C ARG A 358 6.08 16.40 -12.57
N PHE A 359 6.94 16.81 -11.65
CA PHE A 359 8.39 16.63 -11.72
C PHE A 359 9.03 16.78 -10.33
N ILE A 360 10.27 16.32 -10.19
CA ILE A 360 11.05 16.43 -8.96
C ILE A 360 11.94 17.67 -9.06
N ASN A 361 11.96 18.50 -8.02
CA ASN A 361 12.81 19.70 -7.94
C ASN A 361 14.27 19.33 -7.60
N ALA A 362 15.19 20.30 -7.71
CA ALA A 362 16.59 20.12 -7.31
C ALA A 362 16.74 19.69 -5.84
N ASP A 363 15.81 20.12 -4.98
CA ASP A 363 15.75 19.79 -3.55
C ASP A 363 15.19 18.38 -3.25
N GLY A 364 14.79 17.62 -4.28
CA GLY A 364 14.15 16.31 -4.12
C GLY A 364 12.64 16.37 -3.85
N ASP A 365 12.06 17.56 -3.75
CA ASP A 365 10.63 17.77 -3.54
C ASP A 365 9.81 17.49 -4.79
N LEU A 366 8.58 17.01 -4.59
CA LEU A 366 7.69 16.66 -5.69
C LEU A 366 6.78 17.85 -6.01
N VAL A 367 6.90 18.37 -7.24
CA VAL A 367 6.16 19.54 -7.70
C VAL A 367 5.05 19.10 -8.63
N TYR A 368 3.82 19.47 -8.27
CA TYR A 368 2.63 19.36 -9.11
C TYR A 368 2.26 20.72 -9.71
N ARG A 369 1.80 20.69 -10.95
CA ARG A 369 1.32 21.86 -11.70
C ARG A 369 -0.09 21.65 -12.20
N LYS A 370 -0.82 22.74 -12.35
CA LYS A 370 -2.13 22.74 -12.99
C LYS A 370 -2.02 22.25 -14.44
N HIS A 371 -3.03 21.51 -14.90
CA HIS A 371 -3.03 20.96 -16.26
C HIS A 371 -3.14 22.05 -17.36
N LEU A 372 -2.70 21.73 -18.59
CA LEU A 372 -2.79 22.61 -19.77
C LEU A 372 -4.23 23.01 -20.13
N ARG A 373 -5.23 22.23 -19.73
CA ARG A 373 -6.65 22.62 -19.92
C ARG A 373 -6.98 23.89 -19.16
N VAL A 374 -6.45 24.05 -17.94
CA VAL A 374 -6.64 25.26 -17.14
C VAL A 374 -6.01 26.44 -17.86
N TRP A 375 -4.78 26.27 -18.36
CA TRP A 375 -4.14 27.26 -19.21
C TRP A 375 -5.00 27.65 -20.42
N ALA A 376 -5.50 26.66 -21.17
CA ALA A 376 -6.33 26.89 -22.34
C ALA A 376 -7.63 27.65 -21.99
N SER A 377 -8.32 27.27 -20.90
CA SER A 377 -9.55 27.96 -20.50
C SER A 377 -9.31 29.42 -20.10
N HIS A 378 -8.16 29.73 -19.49
CA HIS A 378 -7.81 31.10 -19.11
C HIS A 378 -7.34 31.94 -20.31
N ILE A 379 -6.75 31.32 -21.32
CA ILE A 379 -6.20 32.00 -22.50
C ILE A 379 -7.20 32.19 -23.64
N MET A 380 -8.27 31.40 -23.70
CA MET A 380 -9.26 31.53 -24.77
C MET A 380 -9.88 32.93 -24.87
N LEU A 381 -10.24 33.54 -23.74
CA LEU A 381 -10.84 34.87 -23.72
C LEU A 381 -9.87 35.97 -24.18
N PRO A 382 -8.64 36.10 -23.64
CA PRO A 382 -7.67 37.06 -24.17
C PRO A 382 -7.26 36.76 -25.62
N ALA A 383 -7.18 35.48 -26.02
CA ALA A 383 -6.94 35.13 -27.43
C ALA A 383 -8.05 35.63 -28.35
N LEU A 384 -9.32 35.53 -27.93
CA LEU A 384 -10.47 36.10 -28.66
C LEU A 384 -10.42 37.63 -28.69
N VAL A 385 -9.99 38.29 -27.61
CA VAL A 385 -9.79 39.75 -27.57
C VAL A 385 -8.68 40.17 -28.53
N ILE A 386 -7.55 39.45 -28.57
CA ILE A 386 -6.47 39.69 -29.54
C ILE A 386 -6.97 39.50 -30.97
N LEU A 387 -7.70 38.40 -31.23
CA LEU A 387 -8.27 38.11 -32.55
C LEU A 387 -9.27 39.20 -32.96
N GLY A 388 -10.18 39.61 -32.06
CA GLY A 388 -11.13 40.68 -32.29
C GLY A 388 -10.46 42.04 -32.51
N GLY A 389 -9.42 42.35 -31.74
CA GLY A 389 -8.60 43.55 -31.93
C GLY A 389 -7.86 43.55 -33.26
N LEU A 390 -7.35 42.38 -33.71
CA LEU A 390 -6.70 42.21 -35.00
C LEU A 390 -7.69 42.35 -36.16
N ILE A 391 -8.88 41.76 -36.05
CA ILE A 391 -9.97 41.94 -37.01
C ILE A 391 -10.39 43.41 -37.07
N ALA A 392 -10.56 44.07 -35.92
CA ALA A 392 -10.91 45.49 -35.85
C ALA A 392 -9.82 46.39 -36.46
N LEU A 393 -8.53 46.04 -36.27
CA LEU A 393 -7.41 46.75 -36.87
C LEU A 393 -7.41 46.61 -38.40
N VAL A 394 -7.60 45.39 -38.92
CA VAL A 394 -7.69 45.14 -40.36
C VAL A 394 -8.89 45.85 -40.96
N ALA A 395 -10.05 45.80 -40.30
CA ALA A 395 -11.26 46.50 -40.73
C ALA A 395 -11.05 48.02 -40.75
N ALA A 396 -10.45 48.59 -39.69
CA ALA A 396 -10.14 50.02 -39.60
C ALA A 396 -9.19 50.49 -40.71
N LEU A 397 -8.16 49.69 -41.03
CA LEU A 397 -7.23 49.98 -42.13
C LEU A 397 -7.86 49.86 -43.52
N SER A 398 -8.91 49.05 -43.67
CA SER A 398 -9.64 48.88 -44.93
C SER A 398 -10.74 49.94 -45.18
N SER A 399 -11.16 50.65 -44.14
CA SER A 399 -12.24 51.63 -44.20
C SER A 399 -11.71 53.07 -44.25
N ASN A 400 -12.33 53.94 -45.06
CA ASN A 400 -11.96 55.37 -45.17
C ASN A 400 -12.59 56.26 -44.08
N VAL A 401 -13.23 55.69 -43.06
CA VAL A 401 -14.03 56.43 -42.07
C VAL A 401 -13.40 56.32 -40.68
N LEU A 402 -13.11 57.46 -40.04
CA LEU A 402 -12.68 57.57 -38.64
C LEU A 402 -11.36 56.84 -38.27
N THR A 403 -10.42 56.72 -39.21
CA THR A 403 -9.12 56.03 -39.02
C THR A 403 -8.28 56.58 -37.85
N LEU A 404 -8.36 57.88 -37.57
CA LEU A 404 -7.63 58.54 -36.49
C LEU A 404 -8.04 58.08 -35.07
N VAL A 405 -9.23 57.46 -34.93
CA VAL A 405 -9.78 57.00 -33.65
C VAL A 405 -9.84 55.48 -33.59
N THR A 406 -10.24 54.82 -34.68
CA THR A 406 -10.44 53.37 -34.73
C THR A 406 -9.13 52.58 -34.69
N VAL A 407 -8.07 53.08 -35.31
CA VAL A 407 -6.74 52.41 -35.29
C VAL A 407 -6.11 52.44 -33.89
N PRO A 408 -6.01 53.60 -33.18
CA PRO A 408 -5.51 53.63 -31.81
C PRO A 408 -6.34 52.75 -30.87
N LEU A 409 -7.67 52.74 -31.03
CA LEU A 409 -8.56 51.93 -30.21
C LEU A 409 -8.31 50.42 -30.43
N ALA A 410 -8.20 49.98 -31.68
CA ALA A 410 -7.87 48.59 -32.01
C ALA A 410 -6.50 48.19 -31.47
N PHE A 411 -5.52 49.10 -31.49
CA PHE A 411 -4.19 48.89 -30.93
C PHE A 411 -4.22 48.76 -29.40
N VAL A 412 -5.01 49.58 -28.70
CA VAL A 412 -5.22 49.48 -27.24
C VAL A 412 -5.88 48.15 -26.87
N ILE A 413 -6.89 47.70 -27.62
CA ILE A 413 -7.53 46.39 -27.42
C ILE A 413 -6.53 45.26 -27.62
N LEU A 414 -5.71 45.34 -28.67
CA LEU A 414 -4.69 44.33 -28.98
C LEU A 414 -3.59 44.28 -27.91
N LEU A 415 -3.07 45.42 -27.47
CA LEU A 415 -2.09 45.50 -26.38
C LEU A 415 -2.67 45.02 -25.04
N GLY A 416 -3.91 45.39 -24.73
CA GLY A 416 -4.62 44.90 -23.54
C GLY A 416 -4.81 43.38 -23.58
N GLY A 417 -5.19 42.84 -24.74
CA GLY A 417 -5.32 41.40 -24.97
C GLY A 417 -4.00 40.66 -24.82
N ILE A 418 -2.89 41.18 -25.37
CA ILE A 418 -1.54 40.60 -25.22
C ILE A 418 -1.08 40.64 -23.76
N GLY A 419 -1.27 41.77 -23.07
CA GLY A 419 -0.94 41.90 -21.65
C GLY A 419 -1.74 40.91 -20.81
N TRP A 420 -3.04 40.78 -21.06
CA TRP A 420 -3.89 39.81 -20.37
C TRP A 420 -3.48 38.36 -20.68
N PHE A 421 -3.15 38.04 -21.93
CA PHE A 421 -2.62 36.72 -22.32
C PHE A 421 -1.34 36.39 -21.55
N TYR A 422 -0.37 37.31 -21.53
CA TYR A 422 0.91 37.12 -20.85
C TYR A 422 0.73 36.87 -19.35
N ILE A 423 -0.13 37.67 -18.72
CA ILE A 423 -0.45 37.53 -17.29
C ILE A 423 -1.13 36.20 -17.00
N SER A 424 -2.08 35.77 -17.85
CA SER A 424 -2.79 34.50 -17.67
C SER A 424 -1.86 33.29 -17.85
N ASP A 425 -0.92 33.35 -18.79
CA ASP A 425 0.14 32.36 -18.96
C ASP A 425 1.09 32.34 -17.76
N TRP A 426 1.48 33.51 -17.24
CA TRP A 426 2.36 33.64 -16.07
C TRP A 426 1.71 33.08 -14.80
N ASP A 427 0.44 33.37 -14.55
CA ASP A 427 -0.35 32.83 -13.43
C ASP A 427 -0.34 31.29 -13.47
N TRP A 428 -0.72 30.70 -14.61
CA TRP A 428 -0.71 29.24 -14.77
C TRP A 428 0.68 28.60 -14.59
N ARG A 429 1.76 29.24 -15.07
CA ARG A 429 3.12 28.69 -14.96
C ARG A 429 3.67 28.70 -13.54
N ASN A 430 3.23 29.65 -12.71
CA ASN A 430 3.74 29.83 -11.35
C ASN A 430 2.80 29.31 -10.26
N ASP A 431 1.59 28.90 -10.63
CA ASP A 431 0.71 28.13 -9.76
C ASP A 431 1.22 26.70 -9.60
N THR A 432 1.92 26.46 -8.49
CA THR A 432 2.56 25.18 -8.18
C THR A 432 2.18 24.67 -6.80
N TYR A 433 2.08 23.35 -6.69
CA TYR A 433 1.91 22.65 -5.43
C TYR A 433 3.17 21.83 -5.17
N VAL A 434 3.90 22.18 -4.11
CA VAL A 434 5.15 21.52 -3.75
C VAL A 434 4.90 20.62 -2.56
N LEU A 435 5.02 19.32 -2.75
CA LEU A 435 4.99 18.33 -1.69
C LEU A 435 6.43 18.07 -1.25
N GLY A 436 6.80 18.63 -0.10
CA GLY A 436 8.09 18.38 0.55
C GLY A 436 8.03 17.25 1.57
N SER A 437 9.14 17.01 2.27
CA SER A 437 9.25 15.91 3.23
C SER A 437 8.35 16.07 4.46
N ASN A 438 8.13 17.30 4.94
CA ASN A 438 7.34 17.59 6.14
C ASN A 438 6.18 18.58 5.90
N THR A 439 6.23 19.34 4.81
CA THR A 439 5.22 20.38 4.50
C THR A 439 4.72 20.26 3.07
N ILE A 440 3.48 20.65 2.85
CA ILE A 440 2.94 20.93 1.53
C ILE A 440 2.78 22.45 1.36
N THR A 441 3.34 22.99 0.28
CA THR A 441 3.30 24.40 -0.04
C THR A 441 2.40 24.61 -1.26
N LEU A 442 1.31 25.34 -1.08
CA LEU A 442 0.42 25.74 -2.15
C LEU A 442 0.73 27.19 -2.52
N THR A 443 1.34 27.39 -3.67
CA THR A 443 1.68 28.71 -4.20
C THR A 443 0.64 29.10 -5.25
N ARG A 444 -0.10 30.18 -4.97
CA ARG A 444 -1.05 30.79 -5.90
C ARG A 444 -0.62 32.22 -6.21
N MET A 445 -0.33 32.52 -7.48
CA MET A 445 0.17 33.85 -7.88
C MET A 445 -0.90 34.64 -8.65
N ARG A 446 -1.39 35.77 -8.10
CA ARG A 446 -2.32 36.67 -8.81
C ARG A 446 -1.67 38.02 -9.13
N PRO A 447 -0.94 38.13 -10.26
CA PRO A 447 -0.10 39.29 -10.57
C PRO A 447 -0.91 40.60 -10.75
N LEU A 448 -2.09 40.54 -11.37
CA LEU A 448 -2.94 41.72 -11.61
C LEU A 448 -3.49 42.35 -10.32
N TRP A 449 -3.66 41.53 -9.28
CA TRP A 449 -4.25 41.95 -8.01
C TRP A 449 -3.18 42.14 -6.93
N LEU A 450 -1.89 42.01 -7.27
CA LEU A 450 -0.75 42.09 -6.35
C LEU A 450 -0.91 41.18 -5.12
N GLN A 451 -1.65 40.08 -5.27
CA GLN A 451 -1.99 39.16 -4.19
C GLN A 451 -1.32 37.81 -4.48
N ASN A 452 -0.21 37.56 -3.79
CA ASN A 452 0.40 36.24 -3.75
C ASN A 452 -0.07 35.53 -2.48
N GLN A 453 -0.61 34.32 -2.63
CA GLN A 453 -1.02 33.49 -1.50
C GLN A 453 -0.12 32.25 -1.48
N VAL A 454 0.69 32.13 -0.44
CA VAL A 454 1.51 30.95 -0.18
C VAL A 454 0.99 30.31 1.10
N ASP A 455 0.23 29.23 0.94
CA ASP A 455 -0.25 28.43 2.07
C ASP A 455 0.77 27.32 2.33
N GLN A 456 1.49 27.36 3.44
CA GLN A 456 2.38 26.28 3.87
C GLN A 456 1.72 25.49 5.00
N ILE A 457 1.49 24.20 4.76
CA ILE A 457 0.76 23.32 5.67
C ILE A 457 1.69 22.20 6.11
N SER A 458 1.78 21.96 7.41
CA SER A 458 2.51 20.80 7.94
C SER A 458 1.75 19.51 7.65
N LEU A 459 2.43 18.48 7.15
CA LEU A 459 1.82 17.18 6.88
C LEU A 459 1.24 16.53 8.15
N SER A 460 1.80 16.85 9.32
CA SER A 460 1.27 16.40 10.61
C SER A 460 -0.09 17.01 10.99
N GLN A 461 -0.41 18.20 10.48
CA GLN A 461 -1.67 18.93 10.76
C GLN A 461 -2.83 18.52 9.84
N ILE A 462 -2.55 17.79 8.76
CA ILE A 462 -3.57 17.26 7.87
C ILE A 462 -4.35 16.19 8.62
N ASP A 463 -5.68 16.30 8.73
CA ASP A 463 -6.59 15.34 9.37
C ASP A 463 -7.05 14.24 8.40
N ASN A 464 -7.59 14.66 7.25
CA ASN A 464 -8.15 13.80 6.21
C ASN A 464 -7.73 14.31 4.83
N VAL A 465 -7.48 13.39 3.90
CA VAL A 465 -7.18 13.70 2.50
C VAL A 465 -8.21 13.01 1.61
N VAL A 466 -8.91 13.81 0.82
CA VAL A 466 -9.94 13.34 -0.09
C VAL A 466 -9.49 13.60 -1.51
N SER A 467 -9.53 12.59 -2.37
CA SER A 467 -9.27 12.74 -3.80
C SER A 467 -10.58 12.59 -4.57
N GLU A 468 -10.89 13.57 -5.42
CA GLU A 468 -12.12 13.57 -6.22
C GLU A 468 -11.81 13.76 -7.71
N VAL A 469 -12.40 12.92 -8.55
CA VAL A 469 -12.35 12.99 -10.02
C VAL A 469 -13.78 13.16 -10.50
N ASN A 470 -14.15 14.36 -10.94
CA ASN A 470 -15.55 14.73 -11.24
C ASN A 470 -15.76 15.01 -12.73
N GLY A 471 -16.70 14.32 -13.37
CA GLY A 471 -17.13 14.55 -14.75
C GLY A 471 -16.44 13.63 -15.78
N LEU A 472 -17.16 13.28 -16.84
CA LEU A 472 -16.75 12.28 -17.86
C LEU A 472 -15.34 12.53 -18.39
N ILE A 473 -15.06 13.77 -18.76
CA ILE A 473 -13.79 14.15 -19.37
C ILE A 473 -12.65 14.00 -18.34
N ASN A 474 -12.91 14.34 -17.08
CA ASN A 474 -11.90 14.26 -16.02
C ASN A 474 -11.60 12.80 -15.66
N THR A 475 -12.61 11.92 -15.65
CA THR A 475 -12.42 10.47 -15.50
C THR A 475 -11.59 9.88 -16.64
N LEU A 476 -11.88 10.25 -17.90
CA LEU A 476 -11.16 9.74 -19.07
C LEU A 476 -9.66 10.06 -19.04
N PHE A 477 -9.30 11.25 -18.57
CA PHE A 477 -7.91 11.67 -18.48
C PHE A 477 -7.27 11.49 -17.09
N ASN A 478 -8.01 10.93 -16.13
CA ASN A 478 -7.60 10.73 -14.73
C ASN A 478 -7.16 12.04 -14.04
N TRP A 479 -8.00 13.08 -14.14
CA TRP A 479 -7.76 14.40 -13.53
C TRP A 479 -8.78 14.70 -12.45
N GLY A 480 -8.39 15.49 -11.47
CA GLY A 480 -9.31 15.83 -10.40
C GLY A 480 -8.74 16.82 -9.41
N ARG A 481 -9.31 16.83 -8.21
CA ARG A 481 -8.91 17.67 -7.09
C ARG A 481 -8.53 16.82 -5.89
N VAL A 482 -7.64 17.34 -5.06
CA VAL A 482 -7.34 16.80 -3.73
C VAL A 482 -7.72 17.84 -2.69
N GLU A 483 -8.57 17.47 -1.76
CA GLU A 483 -8.98 18.28 -0.64
C GLU A 483 -8.26 17.82 0.62
N ILE A 484 -7.65 18.79 1.30
CA ILE A 484 -6.87 18.59 2.51
C ILE A 484 -7.62 19.27 3.65
N TYR A 485 -8.10 18.46 4.58
CA TYR A 485 -8.78 18.94 5.78
C TYR A 485 -7.77 19.00 6.92
N LEU A 486 -7.75 20.12 7.66
CA LEU A 486 -6.80 20.37 8.73
C LEU A 486 -7.42 20.12 10.10
N ILE A 487 -6.59 19.71 11.06
CA ILE A 487 -7.01 19.53 12.46
C ILE A 487 -7.43 20.89 13.04
N GLY A 488 -8.64 20.97 13.58
CA GLY A 488 -9.19 22.18 14.21
C GLY A 488 -9.66 23.27 13.24
N ALA A 489 -9.59 23.05 11.92
CA ALA A 489 -10.17 23.95 10.93
C ALA A 489 -11.65 23.65 10.70
N ASN A 490 -12.40 24.65 10.22
CA ASN A 490 -13.78 24.47 9.80
C ASN A 490 -13.86 23.59 8.54
N PRO A 491 -14.94 22.81 8.34
CA PRO A 491 -15.15 22.02 7.12
C PRO A 491 -15.03 22.83 5.83
N ASP A 492 -15.48 24.09 5.84
CA ASP A 492 -15.49 24.98 4.67
C ASP A 492 -14.10 25.59 4.38
N GLU A 493 -13.14 25.44 5.29
CA GLU A 493 -11.77 25.95 5.15
C GLU A 493 -10.78 24.91 4.61
N GLY A 494 -11.29 23.76 4.15
CA GLY A 494 -10.49 22.73 3.48
C GLY A 494 -9.64 23.32 2.35
N LYS A 495 -8.36 22.94 2.31
CA LYS A 495 -7.42 23.43 1.31
C LYS A 495 -7.52 22.55 0.06
N VAL A 496 -7.87 23.17 -1.05
CA VAL A 496 -8.18 22.46 -2.30
C VAL A 496 -7.03 22.61 -3.30
N ILE A 497 -6.58 21.48 -3.82
CA ILE A 497 -5.63 21.36 -4.92
C ILE A 497 -6.43 20.92 -6.14
N ASP A 498 -6.81 21.85 -7.00
CA ASP A 498 -7.66 21.57 -8.16
C ASP A 498 -6.87 21.23 -9.44
N MET A 499 -7.50 20.45 -10.32
CA MET A 499 -7.06 20.12 -11.69
C MET A 499 -5.64 19.54 -11.79
N ILE A 500 -5.34 18.60 -10.91
CA ILE A 500 -4.10 17.81 -10.92
C ILE A 500 -4.26 16.51 -11.70
N TYR A 501 -3.14 16.04 -12.25
CA TYR A 501 -3.03 14.74 -12.89
C TYR A 501 -2.88 13.63 -11.84
N ASP A 502 -3.68 12.58 -11.95
CA ASP A 502 -3.68 11.42 -11.07
C ASP A 502 -3.82 11.77 -9.57
N PRO A 503 -4.96 12.38 -9.16
CA PRO A 503 -5.23 12.74 -7.76
C PRO A 503 -5.03 11.61 -6.74
N PRO A 504 -5.40 10.33 -7.02
CA PRO A 504 -5.18 9.24 -6.09
C PRO A 504 -3.71 9.04 -5.71
N THR A 505 -2.79 9.22 -6.64
CA THR A 505 -1.35 9.07 -6.40
C THR A 505 -0.80 10.20 -5.50
N LEU A 506 -1.27 11.44 -5.67
CA LEU A 506 -0.88 12.53 -4.76
C LEU A 506 -1.35 12.25 -3.33
N ARG A 507 -2.59 11.78 -3.18
CA ARG A 507 -3.15 11.39 -1.86
C ARG A 507 -2.31 10.30 -1.21
N GLU A 508 -1.97 9.24 -1.96
CA GLU A 508 -1.12 8.14 -1.48
C GLU A 508 0.23 8.66 -0.96
N GLN A 509 0.84 9.62 -1.66
CA GLN A 509 2.11 10.20 -1.26
C GLN A 509 2.03 11.08 -0.01
N ILE A 510 0.98 11.92 0.09
CA ILE A 510 0.73 12.72 1.30
C ILE A 510 0.59 11.78 2.50
N SER A 511 -0.23 10.74 2.34
CA SER A 511 -0.50 9.75 3.39
C SER A 511 0.76 8.97 3.81
N THR A 512 1.57 8.54 2.85
CA THR A 512 2.82 7.80 3.12
C THR A 512 3.85 8.68 3.86
N ARG A 513 4.02 9.94 3.44
CA ARG A 513 4.95 10.87 4.11
C ARG A 513 4.49 11.23 5.51
N GLN A 514 3.19 11.41 5.70
CA GLN A 514 2.60 11.66 7.01
C GLN A 514 2.92 10.54 8.01
N GLU A 515 2.91 9.29 7.57
CA GLU A 515 3.26 8.15 8.42
C GLU A 515 4.75 8.08 8.73
N ALA A 516 5.60 8.36 7.73
CA ALA A 516 7.04 8.43 7.96
C ALA A 516 7.40 9.51 9.01
N ILE A 517 6.77 10.69 8.94
CA ILE A 517 6.96 11.76 9.94
C ILE A 517 6.51 11.30 11.32
N LYS A 518 5.35 10.64 11.39
CA LYS A 518 4.82 10.14 12.67
C LYS A 518 5.72 9.07 13.28
N ALA A 519 6.24 8.14 12.46
CA ALA A 519 7.18 7.13 12.91
C ALA A 519 8.47 7.76 13.46
N GLN A 520 8.97 8.82 12.81
CA GLN A 520 10.12 9.60 13.30
C GLN A 520 9.80 10.30 14.63
N GLN A 521 8.67 11.00 14.74
CA GLN A 521 8.26 11.66 15.98
C GLN A 521 8.12 10.68 17.14
N GLN A 522 7.52 9.52 16.90
CA GLN A 522 7.40 8.46 17.90
C GLN A 522 8.77 7.91 18.33
N ALA A 523 9.72 7.78 17.40
CA ALA A 523 11.08 7.34 17.72
C ALA A 523 11.84 8.39 18.55
N GLU A 524 11.69 9.68 18.23
CA GLU A 524 12.28 10.79 19.00
C GLU A 524 11.69 10.87 20.42
N GLU A 525 10.36 10.85 20.55
CA GLU A 525 9.68 10.82 21.85
C GLU A 525 10.14 9.62 22.69
N GLN A 526 10.29 8.44 22.09
CA GLN A 526 10.81 7.27 22.77
C GLN A 526 12.26 7.46 23.25
N GLN A 527 13.11 8.14 22.47
CA GLN A 527 14.48 8.45 22.87
C GLN A 527 14.53 9.47 24.01
N GLU A 528 13.71 10.51 23.97
CA GLU A 528 13.63 11.50 25.06
C GLU A 528 13.08 10.90 26.35
N GLN A 529 12.05 10.05 26.24
CA GLN A 529 11.52 9.28 27.37
C GLN A 529 12.58 8.35 27.96
N ARG A 530 13.39 7.69 27.11
CA ARG A 530 14.53 6.87 27.57
C ARG A 530 15.55 7.71 28.35
N ALA A 531 15.95 8.86 27.80
CA ALA A 531 16.95 9.72 28.44
C ALA A 531 16.47 10.29 29.78
N SER A 532 15.21 10.74 29.85
CA SER A 532 14.62 11.26 31.09
C SER A 532 14.44 10.17 32.16
N MET A 533 14.02 8.96 31.78
CA MET A 533 13.88 7.84 32.71
C MET A 533 15.23 7.42 33.30
N GLN A 534 16.27 7.32 32.47
CA GLN A 534 17.63 7.01 32.92
C GLN A 534 18.14 8.04 33.93
N ALA A 535 17.85 9.33 33.70
CA ALA A 535 18.22 10.40 34.63
C ALA A 535 17.48 10.30 35.98
N VAL A 536 16.18 9.98 35.97
CA VAL A 536 15.38 9.78 37.20
C VAL A 536 15.87 8.55 37.98
N LEU A 537 16.13 7.43 37.30
CA LEU A 537 16.64 6.21 37.91
C LEU A 537 18.04 6.42 38.51
N ALA A 538 18.93 7.12 37.80
CA ALA A 538 20.25 7.48 38.30
C ALA A 538 20.15 8.39 39.55
N ALA A 539 19.23 9.36 39.55
CA ALA A 539 18.98 10.22 40.72
C ALA A 539 18.41 9.44 41.91
N TYR A 540 17.48 8.51 41.67
CA TYR A 540 16.94 7.63 42.72
C TYR A 540 18.00 6.69 43.30
N HIS A 541 18.81 6.07 42.44
CA HIS A 541 19.93 5.22 42.86
C HIS A 541 20.94 6.01 43.70
N LYS A 542 21.24 7.25 43.32
CA LYS A 542 22.13 8.12 44.10
C LYS A 542 21.57 8.41 45.50
N LEU A 543 20.28 8.74 45.61
CA LEU A 543 19.61 8.99 46.89
C LEU A 543 19.58 7.75 47.78
N THR A 544 19.32 6.57 47.22
CA THR A 544 19.30 5.31 47.99
C THR A 544 20.69 4.80 48.36
N THR A 545 21.73 5.14 47.60
CA THR A 545 23.11 4.75 47.89
C THR A 545 23.78 5.70 48.90
N ASP A 546 23.44 7.00 48.88
CA ASP A 546 24.02 8.00 49.78
C ASP A 546 23.43 7.96 51.21
N GLU A 547 22.33 7.23 51.47
CA GLU A 547 21.61 7.25 52.75
C GLU A 547 21.93 6.11 53.74
N VAL A 548 23.09 5.44 53.68
CA VAL A 548 23.54 4.55 54.78
C VAL A 548 25.05 4.65 55.09
N PRO A 549 25.49 5.63 55.91
CA PRO A 549 26.69 5.49 56.73
C PRO A 549 26.29 4.82 58.06
N GLY A 550 26.39 3.49 58.10
CA GLY A 550 26.34 2.71 59.35
C GLY A 550 25.18 1.72 59.44
N SER A 551 25.38 0.51 58.92
CA SER A 551 24.62 -0.67 59.36
C SER A 551 25.59 -1.85 59.52
N PRO A 552 25.61 -2.57 60.66
CA PRO A 552 26.57 -3.66 60.92
C PRO A 552 26.16 -4.95 60.19
N PRO A 553 27.08 -5.94 60.05
CA PRO A 553 26.86 -7.12 59.21
C PRO A 553 25.85 -8.11 59.83
N PRO A 554 25.18 -8.95 59.02
CA PRO A 554 24.13 -9.84 59.48
C PRO A 554 24.73 -11.11 60.09
N GLY A 555 24.48 -11.35 61.38
CA GLY A 555 24.83 -12.64 61.99
C GLY A 555 24.84 -12.67 63.51
N ALA A 556 23.66 -12.82 64.12
CA ALA A 556 23.42 -13.69 65.28
C ALA A 556 21.94 -13.59 65.71
N PRO A 557 21.28 -14.72 66.03
CA PRO A 557 19.91 -14.70 66.53
C PRO A 557 19.92 -14.38 68.03
N ASN A 558 19.01 -13.52 68.49
CA ASN A 558 18.67 -13.50 69.92
C ASN A 558 17.16 -13.34 70.14
N PRO A 559 16.60 -14.03 71.16
CA PRO A 559 15.18 -14.25 71.31
C PRO A 559 14.50 -13.16 72.14
N GLY A 560 13.24 -12.88 71.81
CA GLY A 560 12.25 -12.34 72.75
C GLY A 560 12.28 -10.83 72.99
N SER A 561 11.32 -10.12 72.40
CA SER A 561 10.43 -9.24 73.18
C SER A 561 9.17 -8.95 72.36
N ALA A 562 8.07 -8.73 73.08
CA ALA A 562 6.70 -8.84 72.62
C ALA A 562 6.27 -7.74 71.64
N ASN A 563 5.45 -8.14 70.67
CA ASN A 563 4.69 -7.27 69.77
C ASN A 563 3.74 -6.35 70.56
N ALA A 564 3.91 -5.03 70.40
CA ALA A 564 2.85 -4.04 70.53
C ALA A 564 2.86 -3.15 69.27
N PRO A 565 1.72 -2.88 68.60
CA PRO A 565 1.71 -2.14 67.35
C PRO A 565 1.75 -0.61 67.56
N PRO A 566 2.53 0.15 66.76
CA PRO A 566 2.51 1.62 66.76
C PRO A 566 1.36 2.21 65.89
N PRO A 567 1.01 3.50 66.05
CA PRO A 567 -0.26 4.07 65.59
C PRO A 567 -0.28 4.46 64.11
N ARG A 568 -1.50 4.55 63.54
CA ARG A 568 -1.79 5.00 62.17
C ARG A 568 -1.44 6.49 61.97
N PRO A 569 -0.82 6.89 60.85
CA PRO A 569 -0.81 8.28 60.40
C PRO A 569 -2.10 8.62 59.62
N ASP A 570 -2.57 9.85 59.83
CA ASP A 570 -3.82 10.40 59.31
C ASP A 570 -3.92 10.45 57.78
N GLY A 571 -5.07 10.03 57.26
CA GLY A 571 -5.41 10.11 55.85
C GLY A 571 -5.78 11.53 55.41
N ILE A 572 -5.15 11.99 54.34
CA ILE A 572 -5.59 13.17 53.59
C ILE A 572 -6.91 12.82 52.89
N ARG A 573 -7.98 13.55 53.24
CA ARG A 573 -9.30 13.42 52.60
C ARG A 573 -9.27 13.96 51.17
N PRO A 574 -9.97 13.34 50.20
CA PRO A 574 -10.19 13.93 48.87
C PRO A 574 -11.16 15.13 48.94
N PRO A 575 -11.06 16.10 48.01
CA PRO A 575 -11.94 17.27 47.98
C PRO A 575 -13.39 16.89 47.61
N THR A 576 -14.33 17.44 48.38
CA THR A 576 -15.77 17.26 48.26
C THR A 576 -16.32 17.86 46.95
N VAL A 577 -16.92 17.04 46.09
CA VAL A 577 -17.76 17.51 44.97
C VAL A 577 -19.12 17.94 45.51
N PRO A 578 -19.63 19.15 45.23
CA PRO A 578 -20.96 19.57 45.66
C PRO A 578 -22.05 18.85 44.85
N ARG A 579 -22.99 18.19 45.54
CA ARG A 579 -24.20 17.62 44.94
C ARG A 579 -25.23 18.72 44.68
N ILE A 580 -25.72 18.77 43.44
CA ILE A 580 -26.93 19.51 43.07
C ILE A 580 -28.15 18.78 43.65
N ARG A 581 -29.03 19.53 44.32
CA ARG A 581 -30.29 19.03 44.90
C ARG A 581 -31.36 18.95 43.80
N PRO A 582 -32.21 17.92 43.76
CA PRO A 582 -33.41 17.93 42.94
C PRO A 582 -34.53 18.66 43.68
N ASP A 583 -35.15 19.62 43.00
CA ASP A 583 -36.56 20.00 43.15
C ASP A 583 -37.17 20.06 41.74
#